data_AF-A0A2V9TFZ8-F1
#
_entry.id   AF-A0A2V9TFZ8-F1
#
_cell.length_a   1.000
_cell.length_b   1.000
_cell.length_c   1.000
_cell.angle_alpha   90.00
_cell.angle_beta   90.00
_cell.angle_gamma   90.00
#
_symmetry.space_group_name_H-M   'P 1'
#
loop_
_entity.id
_entity.type
_entity.pdbx_description
1 polymer ?
#
loop_
_entity_poly.entity_id
_entity_poly.type
_entity_poly.pdbx_seq_one_letter_code
_entity_poly.pdbx_strand_id
1 'polypeptide(L)'
;MPLPQTNQAGRIVRFGIFEVDLAAGELRKSGVRVRLQEQPFQVLAYLLQHPGEIVTREELRQKLWPADTFVDFDHSLNTAVNKVREALGDSASSPRYLETLARRGYRFLAPVESAHSGRKDAGTEPLVTQLNGSPLHPELDIPLPRRSLTRALFGLIQIMYLVFYLVALFRLGEIDRVTNSFLPGWVATGILVAVITTAGVGIPLRCYLFTASAFDYRRLGEKFQKLFLAILVLDQLWAVAPFLMAQKIGFGAAFAATAALLYVPFSERTLVRMAYS
;
A
#
# COMPACT_ATOMS: atom_id res chain seq x y z
N MET A 1 -0.39 22.03 44.78
CA MET A 1 -0.62 20.62 44.41
C MET A 1 0.47 20.21 43.42
N PRO A 2 1.55 19.55 43.86
CA PRO A 2 2.50 18.94 42.92
C PRO A 2 1.90 17.63 42.39
N LEU A 3 1.89 17.46 41.07
CA LEU A 3 1.50 16.21 40.42
C LEU A 3 2.50 15.11 40.82
N PRO A 4 2.05 13.87 41.11
CA PRO A 4 2.93 12.79 41.51
C PRO A 4 3.90 12.43 40.38
N GLN A 5 5.19 12.56 40.67
CA GLN A 5 6.27 11.98 39.89
C GLN A 5 6.17 10.46 40.00
N THR A 6 5.58 9.79 39.01
CA THR A 6 5.69 8.34 38.89
C THR A 6 7.05 8.03 38.28
N ASN A 7 8.08 8.12 39.12
CA ASN A 7 9.37 7.52 38.90
C ASN A 7 9.20 5.99 38.99
N GLN A 8 8.78 5.37 37.90
CA GLN A 8 9.10 3.97 37.64
C GLN A 8 10.19 3.98 36.58
N ALA A 9 11.43 3.74 37.02
CA ALA A 9 12.57 3.41 36.17
C ALA A 9 12.38 2.02 35.51
N GLY A 10 11.22 1.80 34.89
CA GLY A 10 10.87 0.59 34.17
C GLY A 10 11.28 0.76 32.72
N ARG A 11 12.48 0.28 32.35
CA ARG A 11 13.02 0.11 30.98
C ARG A 11 12.21 0.82 29.86
N ILE A 12 12.18 2.15 29.88
CA ILE A 12 11.57 2.94 28.80
C ILE A 12 12.59 2.99 27.67
N VAL A 13 12.15 2.53 26.51
CA VAL A 13 12.92 2.49 25.28
C VAL A 13 12.37 3.53 24.33
N ARG A 14 13.21 4.46 23.86
CA ARG A 14 12.79 5.52 22.94
C ARG A 14 13.44 5.31 21.58
N PHE A 15 12.66 5.47 20.52
CA PHE A 15 13.16 5.45 19.15
C PHE A 15 12.34 6.41 18.28
N GLY A 16 13.01 7.40 17.68
CA GLY A 16 12.33 8.46 16.92
C GLY A 16 11.25 9.17 17.74
N ILE A 17 9.99 9.07 17.30
CA ILE A 17 8.82 9.68 17.96
C ILE A 17 8.06 8.72 18.91
N PHE A 18 8.57 7.51 19.09
CA PHE A 18 7.93 6.46 19.86
C PHE A 18 8.65 6.22 21.19
N GLU A 19 7.85 5.92 22.19
CA GLU A 19 8.28 5.54 23.53
C GLU A 19 7.61 4.21 23.88
N VAL A 20 8.42 3.22 24.23
CA VAL A 20 7.95 1.90 24.63
C VAL A 20 8.27 1.70 26.09
N ASP A 21 7.25 1.49 26.89
CA ASP A 21 7.38 1.05 28.27
C ASP A 21 7.35 -0.47 28.31
N LEU A 22 8.53 -1.09 28.46
CA LEU A 22 8.67 -2.54 28.52
C LEU A 22 8.08 -3.15 29.81
N ALA A 23 7.88 -2.36 30.87
CA ALA A 23 7.31 -2.83 32.13
C ALA A 23 5.78 -2.77 32.10
N ALA A 24 5.21 -1.69 31.56
CA ALA A 24 3.77 -1.50 31.44
C ALA A 24 3.15 -2.19 30.21
N GLY A 25 3.97 -2.60 29.24
CA GLY A 25 3.46 -3.17 27.99
C GLY A 25 2.85 -2.13 27.06
N GLU A 26 3.26 -0.86 27.17
CA GLU A 26 2.61 0.26 26.49
C GLU A 26 3.51 0.87 25.41
N LEU A 27 2.95 1.07 24.21
CA LEU A 27 3.55 1.87 23.14
C LEU A 27 2.91 3.26 23.16
N ARG A 28 3.72 4.31 23.12
CA ARG A 28 3.29 5.71 23.00
C ARG A 28 3.93 6.33 21.78
N LYS A 29 3.19 7.18 21.08
CA LYS A 29 3.64 7.98 19.94
C LYS A 29 3.44 9.45 20.29
N SER A 30 4.53 10.20 20.44
CA SER A 30 4.48 11.62 20.83
C SER A 30 3.61 11.87 22.08
N GLY A 31 3.68 10.98 23.07
CA GLY A 31 2.89 11.05 24.30
C GLY A 31 1.47 10.44 24.24
N VAL A 32 0.97 10.06 23.06
CA VAL A 32 -0.34 9.42 22.90
C VAL A 32 -0.20 7.89 22.93
N ARG A 33 -0.98 7.21 23.77
CA ARG A 33 -0.97 5.74 23.86
C ARG A 33 -1.50 5.11 22.58
N VAL A 34 -0.70 4.25 21.96
CA VAL A 34 -1.06 3.41 20.82
C VAL A 34 -1.40 2.01 21.33
N ARG A 35 -2.63 1.56 21.07
CA ARG A 35 -3.05 0.20 21.45
C ARG A 35 -2.38 -0.82 20.54
N LEU A 36 -1.51 -1.64 21.10
CA LEU A 36 -0.90 -2.78 20.45
C LEU A 36 -1.31 -4.04 21.22
N GLN A 37 -1.68 -5.10 20.50
CA GLN A 37 -2.01 -6.38 21.14
C GLN A 37 -0.75 -7.00 21.75
N GLU A 38 -0.93 -7.85 22.76
CA GLU A 38 0.15 -8.41 23.56
C GLU A 38 1.20 -9.14 22.72
N GLN A 39 0.78 -10.03 21.81
CA GLN A 39 1.70 -10.80 20.97
C GLN A 39 2.52 -9.93 19.98
N PRO A 40 1.93 -9.00 19.20
CA PRO A 40 2.69 -8.00 18.46
C PRO A 40 3.62 -7.14 19.34
N PHE A 41 3.18 -6.78 20.54
CA PHE A 41 4.01 -6.01 21.48
C PHE A 41 5.24 -6.80 21.90
N GLN A 42 5.10 -8.09 22.23
CA GLN A 42 6.23 -8.94 22.60
C GLN A 42 7.25 -9.08 21.44
N VAL A 43 6.79 -9.18 20.19
CA VAL A 43 7.67 -9.15 19.00
C VAL A 43 8.46 -7.84 18.96
N LEU A 44 7.78 -6.70 19.09
CA LEU A 44 8.42 -5.38 19.08
C LEU A 44 9.41 -5.23 20.24
N ALA A 45 9.02 -5.63 21.46
CA ALA A 45 9.85 -5.59 22.64
C ALA A 45 11.14 -6.42 22.48
N TYR A 46 11.05 -7.58 21.84
CA TYR A 46 12.21 -8.42 21.56
C TYR A 46 13.14 -7.79 20.51
N LEU A 47 12.59 -7.24 19.43
CA LEU A 47 13.37 -6.52 18.42
C LEU A 47 14.05 -5.27 18.98
N LEU A 48 13.42 -4.59 19.93
CA LEU A 48 13.98 -3.41 20.61
C LEU A 48 15.10 -3.76 21.61
N GLN A 49 15.12 -4.99 22.13
CA GLN A 49 16.22 -5.49 22.95
C GLN A 49 17.47 -5.82 22.12
N HIS A 50 17.29 -6.08 20.83
CA HIS A 50 18.33 -6.42 19.86
C HIS A 50 18.37 -5.42 18.68
N PRO A 51 18.59 -4.12 18.93
CA PRO A 51 18.55 -3.11 17.88
C PRO A 51 19.70 -3.32 16.88
N GLY A 52 19.41 -3.28 15.59
CA GLY A 52 20.40 -3.48 14.52
C GLY A 52 20.79 -4.94 14.24
N GLU A 53 20.45 -5.88 15.12
CA GLU A 53 20.71 -7.31 14.93
C GLU A 53 19.61 -7.97 14.10
N ILE A 54 19.96 -9.06 13.42
CA ILE A 54 19.00 -9.89 12.68
C ILE A 54 18.44 -10.90 13.65
N VAL A 55 17.20 -10.69 14.07
CA VAL A 55 16.46 -11.66 14.88
C VAL A 55 15.85 -12.71 13.95
N THR A 56 16.20 -13.97 14.17
CA THR A 56 15.75 -15.06 13.29
C THR A 56 14.30 -15.46 13.58
N ARG A 57 13.64 -16.08 12.58
CA ARG A 57 12.29 -16.63 12.78
C ARG A 57 12.28 -17.69 13.88
N GLU A 58 13.33 -18.50 13.97
CA GLU A 58 13.44 -19.56 14.95
C GLU A 58 13.57 -19.02 16.38
N GLU A 59 14.34 -17.94 16.58
CA GLU A 59 14.41 -17.24 17.87
C GLU A 59 13.06 -16.68 18.31
N LEU A 60 12.35 -16.03 17.39
CA LEU A 60 11.00 -15.51 17.66
C LEU A 60 10.03 -16.64 17.98
N ARG A 61 10.15 -17.79 17.31
CA ARG A 61 9.35 -18.99 17.58
C ARG A 61 9.55 -19.46 19.01
N GLN A 62 10.79 -19.71 19.39
CA GLN A 62 11.13 -20.23 20.71
C GLN A 62 10.74 -19.28 21.84
N LYS A 63 10.84 -17.96 21.61
CA LYS A 63 10.56 -16.96 22.65
C LYS A 63 9.08 -16.67 22.85
N LEU A 64 8.30 -16.66 21.77
CA LEU A 64 6.90 -16.19 21.78
C LEU A 64 5.87 -17.32 21.73
N TRP A 65 6.25 -18.49 21.21
CA TRP A 65 5.39 -19.67 21.12
C TRP A 65 6.10 -20.90 21.73
N PRO A 66 5.97 -21.14 23.04
CA PRO A 66 6.44 -22.39 23.64
C PRO A 66 5.75 -23.59 22.99
N ALA A 67 6.44 -24.74 22.99
CA ALA A 67 6.25 -25.92 22.13
C ALA A 67 4.83 -26.55 22.09
N ASP A 68 3.90 -26.11 22.93
CA ASP A 68 2.51 -26.62 23.02
C ASP A 68 1.48 -25.81 22.21
N THR A 69 1.89 -24.77 21.46
CA THR A 69 0.94 -23.95 20.70
C THR A 69 0.73 -24.46 19.27
N PHE A 70 -0.38 -25.16 19.01
CA PHE A 70 -0.81 -25.61 17.68
C PHE A 70 -1.38 -24.46 16.82
N VAL A 71 -0.55 -23.46 16.52
CA VAL A 71 -0.91 -22.36 15.60
C VAL A 71 0.09 -22.33 14.45
N ASP A 72 -0.39 -21.97 13.26
CA ASP A 72 0.47 -21.66 12.12
C ASP A 72 1.41 -20.49 12.50
N PHE A 73 2.64 -20.86 12.86
CA PHE A 73 3.66 -19.93 13.34
C PHE A 73 4.01 -18.88 12.28
N ASP A 74 4.18 -19.28 11.03
CA ASP A 74 4.52 -18.34 9.96
C ASP A 74 3.37 -17.35 9.73
N HIS A 75 2.12 -17.82 9.75
CA HIS A 75 0.97 -16.93 9.60
C HIS A 75 0.81 -15.95 10.78
N SER A 76 1.00 -16.45 12.01
CA SER A 76 0.85 -15.65 13.22
C SER A 76 1.99 -14.64 13.40
N LEU A 77 3.23 -15.01 13.08
CA LEU A 77 4.38 -14.10 13.08
C LEU A 77 4.21 -12.98 12.04
N ASN A 78 3.80 -13.31 10.81
CA ASN A 78 3.53 -12.32 9.79
C ASN A 78 2.40 -11.36 10.21
N THR A 79 1.35 -11.89 10.84
CA THR A 79 0.25 -11.08 11.37
C THR A 79 0.73 -10.16 12.49
N ALA A 80 1.57 -10.66 13.40
CA ALA A 80 2.11 -9.89 14.51
C ALA A 80 3.00 -8.73 14.01
N VAL A 81 3.93 -9.02 13.10
CA VAL A 81 4.80 -8.00 12.48
C VAL A 81 3.98 -6.96 11.71
N ASN A 82 2.93 -7.36 11.00
CA ASN A 82 2.05 -6.43 10.30
C ASN A 82 1.30 -5.48 11.24
N LYS A 83 0.90 -5.95 12.43
CA LYS A 83 0.28 -5.10 13.48
C LYS A 83 1.29 -4.15 14.12
N VAL A 84 2.54 -4.60 14.33
CA VAL A 84 3.63 -3.72 14.77
C VAL A 84 3.85 -2.60 13.75
N ARG A 85 3.94 -2.94 12.47
CA ARG A 85 4.08 -1.96 11.38
C ARG A 85 2.93 -0.96 11.35
N GLU A 86 1.71 -1.42 11.51
CA GLU A 86 0.53 -0.54 11.57
C GLU A 86 0.60 0.44 12.75
N ALA A 87 0.97 -0.06 13.94
CA ALA A 87 1.13 0.77 15.13
C ALA A 87 2.27 1.81 14.99
N LEU A 88 3.35 1.45 14.29
CA LEU A 88 4.49 2.33 14.02
C LEU A 88 4.29 3.23 12.78
N GLY A 89 3.24 3.00 11.99
CA GLY A 89 3.06 3.66 10.69
C GLY A 89 4.17 3.30 9.68
N ASP A 90 4.72 2.09 9.80
CA ASP A 90 5.80 1.55 8.97
C ASP A 90 5.27 0.65 7.84
N SER A 91 6.05 0.49 6.78
CA SER A 91 5.68 -0.25 5.58
C SER A 91 6.71 -1.33 5.26
N ALA A 92 6.27 -2.55 4.94
CA ALA A 92 7.17 -3.64 4.54
C ALA A 92 8.01 -3.30 3.30
N SER A 93 7.45 -2.49 2.38
CA SER A 93 8.09 -2.02 1.16
C SER A 93 9.05 -0.82 1.32
N SER A 94 9.07 -0.17 2.47
CA SER A 94 10.00 0.94 2.78
C SER A 94 10.22 1.00 4.30
N PRO A 95 10.95 0.02 4.86
CA PRO A 95 11.06 -0.15 6.30
C PRO A 95 11.82 1.02 6.92
N ARG A 96 11.14 1.82 7.74
CA ARG A 96 11.74 2.90 8.55
C ARG A 96 12.18 2.40 9.92
N TYR A 97 11.47 1.41 10.46
CA TYR A 97 11.72 0.87 11.78
C TYR A 97 11.98 -0.64 11.72
N LEU A 98 11.22 -1.38 10.91
CA LEU A 98 11.26 -2.85 10.89
C LEU A 98 11.47 -3.40 9.48
N GLU A 99 12.69 -3.85 9.21
CA GLU A 99 13.10 -4.48 7.97
C GLU A 99 12.82 -5.99 7.99
N THR A 100 12.30 -6.51 6.88
CA THR A 100 12.17 -7.96 6.68
C THR A 100 13.28 -8.46 5.77
N LEU A 101 14.13 -9.33 6.30
CA LEU A 101 15.12 -10.06 5.52
C LEU A 101 14.52 -11.41 5.11
N ALA A 102 14.22 -11.53 3.81
CA ALA A 102 13.63 -12.73 3.25
C ALA A 102 14.43 -13.98 3.66
N ARG A 103 13.74 -14.98 4.23
CA ARG A 103 14.29 -16.27 4.68
C ARG A 103 15.32 -16.21 5.82
N ARG A 104 15.59 -15.03 6.39
CA ARG A 104 16.51 -14.88 7.55
C ARG A 104 15.78 -14.44 8.81
N GLY A 105 14.96 -13.41 8.73
CA GLY A 105 14.31 -12.86 9.93
C GLY A 105 13.94 -11.39 9.80
N TYR A 106 13.96 -10.69 10.93
CA TYR A 106 13.59 -9.29 11.04
C TYR A 106 14.69 -8.49 11.71
N ARG A 107 14.88 -7.24 11.27
CA ARG A 107 15.88 -6.33 11.83
C ARG A 107 15.23 -5.00 12.19
N PHE A 108 15.57 -4.49 13.38
CA PHE A 108 15.16 -3.15 13.80
C PHE A 108 16.20 -2.13 13.34
N LEU A 109 15.77 -1.13 12.56
CA LEU A 109 16.67 -0.17 11.90
C LEU A 109 16.86 1.14 12.67
N ALA A 110 15.89 1.54 13.49
CA ALA A 110 15.96 2.85 14.13
C ALA A 110 16.92 2.83 15.33
N PRO A 111 17.67 3.93 15.57
CA PRO A 111 18.50 4.06 16.75
C PRO A 111 17.63 4.03 18.00
N VAL A 112 18.00 3.17 18.94
CA VAL A 112 17.27 2.95 20.18
C VAL A 112 18.02 3.62 21.33
N GLU A 113 17.42 4.64 21.92
CA GLU A 113 17.91 5.30 23.12
C GLU A 113 17.31 4.59 24.34
N SER A 114 18.15 3.83 25.04
CA SER A 114 17.78 3.26 26.35
C SER A 114 18.12 4.28 27.44
N ALA A 115 17.13 4.74 28.19
CA ALA A 115 17.34 5.61 29.34
C ALA A 115 17.89 4.80 30.53
N HIS A 116 19.13 4.32 30.46
CA HIS A 116 19.84 3.75 31.60
C HIS A 116 20.73 4.83 32.21
N SER A 117 20.29 5.38 33.35
CA SER A 117 21.11 6.26 34.18
C SER A 117 22.05 5.41 35.03
N GLY A 118 23.39 5.55 34.86
CA GLY A 118 24.37 4.99 35.81
C GLY A 118 25.83 4.82 35.37
N ARG A 119 26.57 5.92 35.14
CA ARG A 119 28.00 6.19 35.49
C ARG A 119 29.12 5.13 35.28
N LYS A 120 30.11 5.46 34.42
CA LYS A 120 31.60 5.40 34.52
C LYS A 120 32.21 5.21 33.11
N ASP A 121 33.26 5.87 32.62
CA ASP A 121 34.26 6.80 33.17
C ASP A 121 34.73 7.80 32.09
N ALA A 122 35.34 8.88 32.57
CA ALA A 122 35.78 10.04 31.81
C ALA A 122 37.02 9.80 30.94
N GLY A 123 37.11 10.62 29.89
CA GLY A 123 38.37 11.14 29.36
C GLY A 123 39.01 10.29 28.26
N THR A 124 38.83 10.69 27.01
CA THR A 124 39.89 10.92 26.00
C THR A 124 39.19 11.39 24.70
N GLU A 125 39.12 12.70 24.51
CA GLU A 125 39.45 13.24 23.18
C GLU A 125 40.99 13.23 23.11
N PRO A 126 41.62 12.86 21.98
CA PRO A 126 41.48 13.72 20.81
C PRO A 126 41.68 13.09 19.41
N LEU A 127 41.40 13.96 18.42
CA LEU A 127 41.97 14.06 17.06
C LEU A 127 41.48 13.13 15.93
N VAL A 128 40.66 13.74 15.06
CA VAL A 128 40.76 13.83 13.59
C VAL A 128 41.20 12.58 12.82
N THR A 129 40.30 12.04 11.99
CA THR A 129 40.62 11.71 10.59
C THR A 129 39.32 11.77 9.77
N GLN A 130 39.16 12.88 9.05
CA GLN A 130 38.41 12.88 7.82
C GLN A 130 39.12 11.95 6.83
N LEU A 131 38.48 10.84 6.48
CA LEU A 131 38.78 10.14 5.23
C LEU A 131 37.58 10.31 4.32
N ASN A 132 37.75 11.27 3.42
CA ASN A 132 37.07 11.36 2.14
C ASN A 132 36.88 9.97 1.54
N GLY A 133 35.62 9.55 1.47
CA GLY A 133 35.14 8.61 0.49
C GLY A 133 33.88 9.23 -0.11
N SER A 134 34.03 10.08 -1.12
CA SER A 134 32.93 10.42 -2.01
C SER A 134 32.49 9.16 -2.75
N PRO A 135 31.23 8.70 -2.64
CA PRO A 135 30.55 8.17 -3.80
C PRO A 135 30.02 9.37 -4.57
N LEU A 136 30.63 9.62 -5.72
CA LEU A 136 30.02 10.34 -6.82
C LEU A 136 28.67 9.70 -7.13
N HIS A 137 27.58 10.22 -6.55
CA HIS A 137 26.30 10.23 -7.22
C HIS A 137 25.69 11.61 -6.95
N PRO A 138 25.49 12.44 -8.00
CA PRO A 138 24.69 13.64 -7.84
C PRO A 138 23.36 13.21 -7.25
N GLU A 139 22.89 14.02 -6.31
CA GLU A 139 21.55 14.04 -5.77
C GLU A 139 20.55 14.14 -6.94
N LEU A 140 20.30 13.02 -7.61
CA LEU A 140 19.05 12.80 -8.31
C LEU A 140 18.06 12.58 -7.17
N ASP A 141 17.61 13.71 -6.62
CA ASP A 141 16.37 13.83 -5.88
C ASP A 141 15.27 13.47 -6.88
N ILE A 142 15.19 12.18 -7.23
CA ILE A 142 14.08 11.63 -7.99
C ILE A 142 12.94 11.76 -7.00
N PRO A 143 11.93 12.61 -7.25
CA PRO A 143 10.75 12.65 -6.40
C PRO A 143 10.18 11.23 -6.42
N LEU A 144 10.47 10.45 -5.38
CA LEU A 144 10.00 9.08 -5.23
C LEU A 144 8.49 9.15 -5.38
N PRO A 145 7.89 8.34 -6.27
CA PRO A 145 6.51 8.49 -6.68
C PRO A 145 5.66 8.47 -5.41
N ARG A 146 5.14 9.64 -5.02
CA ARG A 146 4.29 9.78 -3.83
C ARG A 146 3.20 8.72 -3.99
N ARG A 147 3.03 7.86 -3.00
CA ARG A 147 1.95 6.83 -3.00
C ARG A 147 0.58 7.47 -3.24
N SER A 148 0.41 8.76 -2.90
CA SER A 148 -0.76 9.56 -3.25
C SER A 148 -0.90 9.84 -4.75
N LEU A 149 0.19 9.96 -5.51
CA LEU A 149 0.20 10.19 -6.95
C LEU A 149 -0.23 8.93 -7.71
N THR A 150 0.28 7.76 -7.33
CA THR A 150 -0.22 6.46 -7.87
C THR A 150 -1.71 6.27 -7.56
N ARG A 151 -2.15 6.63 -6.34
CA ARG A 151 -3.58 6.57 -5.94
C ARG A 151 -4.43 7.60 -6.70
N ALA A 152 -3.93 8.82 -6.85
CA ALA A 152 -4.61 9.88 -7.59
C ALA A 152 -4.73 9.52 -9.07
N LEU A 153 -3.67 8.95 -9.66
CA LEU A 153 -3.68 8.49 -11.05
C LEU A 153 -4.65 7.32 -11.23
N PHE A 154 -4.64 6.34 -10.32
CA PHE A 154 -5.61 5.24 -10.34
C PHE A 154 -7.05 5.78 -10.20
N GLY A 155 -7.30 6.66 -9.24
CA GLY A 155 -8.61 7.30 -9.05
C GLY A 155 -9.06 8.11 -10.26
N LEU A 156 -8.15 8.85 -10.90
CA LEU A 156 -8.42 9.61 -12.13
C LEU A 156 -8.86 8.68 -13.27
N ILE A 157 -8.19 7.54 -13.43
CA ILE A 157 -8.54 6.51 -14.42
C ILE A 157 -9.93 5.94 -14.12
N GLN A 158 -10.25 5.61 -12.85
CA GLN A 158 -11.58 5.14 -12.46
C GLN A 158 -12.67 6.17 -12.77
N ILE A 159 -12.42 7.45 -12.46
CA ILE A 159 -13.34 8.55 -12.74
C ILE A 159 -13.54 8.71 -14.25
N MET A 160 -12.46 8.65 -15.04
CA MET A 160 -12.52 8.73 -16.50
C MET A 160 -13.43 7.62 -17.06
N TYR A 161 -13.25 6.37 -16.63
CA TYR A 161 -14.13 5.26 -17.05
C TYR A 161 -15.57 5.46 -16.59
N LEU A 162 -15.80 5.94 -15.37
CA LEU A 162 -17.14 6.20 -14.86
C LEU A 162 -17.87 7.25 -15.72
N VAL A 163 -17.20 8.36 -16.04
CA VAL A 163 -17.73 9.39 -16.95
C VAL A 163 -18.06 8.76 -18.30
N PHE A 164 -17.20 7.90 -18.81
CA PHE A 164 -17.41 7.25 -20.10
C PHE A 164 -18.63 6.31 -20.12
N TYR A 165 -18.83 5.51 -19.07
CA TYR A 165 -20.03 4.70 -18.89
C TYR A 165 -21.29 5.57 -18.85
N LEU A 166 -21.27 6.66 -18.06
CA LEU A 166 -22.39 7.58 -17.94
C LEU A 166 -22.72 8.27 -19.27
N VAL A 167 -21.70 8.70 -20.02
CA VAL A 167 -21.93 9.37 -21.30
C VAL A 167 -22.49 8.39 -22.33
N ALA A 168 -22.03 7.15 -22.41
CA ALA A 168 -22.62 6.21 -23.36
C ALA A 168 -24.06 5.83 -22.98
N LEU A 169 -24.37 5.70 -21.68
CA LEU A 169 -25.76 5.52 -21.21
C LEU A 169 -26.63 6.74 -21.56
N PHE A 170 -26.12 7.96 -21.43
CA PHE A 170 -26.87 9.17 -21.80
C PHE A 170 -27.02 9.34 -23.31
N ARG A 171 -26.06 8.84 -24.09
CA ARG A 171 -26.02 8.90 -25.56
C ARG A 171 -26.57 7.64 -26.24
N LEU A 172 -27.29 6.77 -25.53
CA LEU A 172 -27.88 5.55 -26.11
C LEU A 172 -28.69 5.81 -27.39
N GLY A 173 -29.43 6.93 -27.44
CA GLY A 173 -30.19 7.32 -28.63
C GLY A 173 -29.32 7.71 -29.84
N GLU A 174 -28.12 8.27 -29.64
CA GLU A 174 -27.18 8.52 -30.75
C GLU A 174 -26.52 7.22 -31.22
N ILE A 175 -26.17 6.33 -30.28
CA ILE A 175 -25.58 5.02 -30.58
C ILE A 175 -26.56 4.19 -31.41
N ASP A 176 -27.84 4.16 -31.02
CA ASP A 176 -28.90 3.49 -31.78
C ASP A 176 -29.01 4.04 -33.21
N ARG A 177 -29.06 5.37 -33.37
CA ARG A 177 -29.17 6.02 -34.68
C ARG A 177 -27.98 5.73 -35.60
N VAL A 178 -26.76 5.76 -35.06
CA VAL A 178 -25.54 5.49 -35.84
C VAL A 178 -25.47 4.00 -36.20
N THR A 179 -25.79 3.12 -35.25
CA THR A 179 -25.60 1.68 -35.46
C THR A 179 -26.64 1.11 -36.43
N ASN A 180 -27.89 1.57 -36.37
CA ASN A 180 -28.91 1.27 -37.39
C ASN A 180 -28.59 1.88 -38.77
N SER A 181 -27.73 2.91 -38.86
CA SER A 181 -27.29 3.48 -40.13
C SER A 181 -26.20 2.66 -40.83
N PHE A 182 -25.42 1.87 -40.09
CA PHE A 182 -24.28 1.12 -40.62
C PHE A 182 -24.46 -0.41 -40.57
N LEU A 183 -25.35 -0.92 -39.72
CA LEU A 183 -25.51 -2.35 -39.45
C LEU A 183 -26.98 -2.79 -39.50
N PRO A 184 -27.25 -4.08 -39.75
CA PRO A 184 -28.60 -4.63 -39.66
C PRO A 184 -29.23 -4.41 -38.28
N GLY A 185 -30.53 -4.14 -38.22
CA GLY A 185 -31.22 -3.76 -36.98
C GLY A 185 -31.03 -4.74 -35.81
N TRP A 186 -30.96 -6.04 -36.07
CA TRP A 186 -30.69 -7.05 -35.02
C TRP A 186 -29.27 -6.94 -34.44
N VAL A 187 -28.28 -6.59 -35.26
CA VAL A 187 -26.90 -6.32 -34.81
C VAL A 187 -26.87 -5.02 -34.00
N ALA A 188 -27.61 -3.99 -34.45
CA ALA A 188 -27.70 -2.72 -33.74
C ALA A 188 -28.31 -2.85 -32.34
N THR A 189 -29.42 -3.59 -32.23
CA THR A 189 -30.03 -3.92 -30.93
C THR A 189 -29.07 -4.73 -30.06
N GLY A 190 -28.34 -5.69 -30.65
CA GLY A 190 -27.33 -6.47 -29.93
C GLY A 190 -26.21 -5.63 -29.33
N ILE A 191 -25.68 -4.66 -30.08
CA ILE A 191 -24.67 -3.72 -29.60
C ILE A 191 -25.22 -2.84 -28.47
N LEU A 192 -26.45 -2.34 -28.60
CA LEU A 192 -27.09 -1.52 -27.58
C LEU A 192 -27.27 -2.29 -26.26
N VAL A 193 -27.78 -3.52 -26.33
CA VAL A 193 -27.92 -4.40 -25.16
C VAL A 193 -26.56 -4.69 -24.54
N ALA A 194 -25.54 -5.00 -25.35
CA ALA A 194 -24.19 -5.23 -24.85
C ALA A 194 -23.62 -4.00 -24.13
N VAL A 195 -23.79 -2.79 -24.66
CA VAL A 195 -23.36 -1.54 -24.01
C VAL A 195 -24.06 -1.33 -22.67
N ILE A 196 -25.38 -1.55 -22.59
CA ILE A 196 -26.15 -1.39 -21.35
C ILE A 196 -25.74 -2.42 -20.30
N THR A 197 -25.65 -3.71 -20.67
CA THR A 197 -25.28 -4.78 -19.75
C THR A 197 -23.86 -4.60 -19.24
N THR A 198 -22.91 -4.26 -20.13
CA THR A 198 -21.52 -4.03 -19.74
C THR A 198 -21.35 -2.78 -18.88
N ALA A 199 -22.06 -1.69 -19.16
CA ALA A 199 -22.07 -0.50 -18.28
C ALA A 199 -22.68 -0.82 -16.91
N GLY A 200 -23.78 -1.58 -16.87
CA GLY A 200 -24.46 -1.96 -15.62
C GLY A 200 -23.59 -2.81 -14.70
N VAL A 201 -22.73 -3.67 -15.25
CA VAL A 201 -21.75 -4.46 -14.47
C VAL A 201 -20.48 -3.64 -14.18
N GLY A 202 -20.05 -2.80 -15.12
CA GLY A 202 -18.83 -2.01 -15.03
C GLY A 202 -18.87 -0.89 -13.99
N ILE A 203 -20.00 -0.20 -13.86
CA ILE A 203 -20.15 0.92 -12.91
C ILE A 203 -19.95 0.45 -11.45
N PRO A 204 -20.67 -0.57 -10.94
CA PRO A 204 -20.45 -1.07 -9.58
C PRO A 204 -19.02 -1.57 -9.36
N LEU A 205 -18.43 -2.22 -10.37
CA LEU A 205 -17.08 -2.75 -10.29
C LEU A 205 -16.04 -1.63 -10.16
N ARG A 206 -16.13 -0.59 -10.99
CA ARG A 206 -15.22 0.57 -10.94
C ARG A 206 -15.44 1.42 -9.69
N CYS A 207 -16.68 1.60 -9.24
CA CYS A 207 -16.97 2.22 -7.95
C CYS A 207 -16.35 1.42 -6.79
N TYR A 208 -16.47 0.09 -6.80
CA TYR A 208 -15.82 -0.77 -5.80
C TYR A 208 -14.29 -0.59 -5.81
N LEU A 209 -13.66 -0.56 -6.98
CA LEU A 209 -12.21 -0.34 -7.10
C LEU A 209 -11.80 1.06 -6.62
N PHE A 210 -12.56 2.09 -6.97
CA PHE A 210 -12.33 3.45 -6.51
C PHE A 210 -12.40 3.54 -4.98
N THR A 211 -13.48 3.05 -4.38
CA THR A 211 -13.66 3.02 -2.92
C THR A 211 -12.59 2.16 -2.25
N ALA A 212 -12.30 0.97 -2.76
CA ALA A 212 -11.28 0.10 -2.17
C ALA A 212 -9.87 0.70 -2.24
N SER A 213 -9.57 1.47 -3.30
CA SER A 213 -8.31 2.22 -3.41
C SER A 213 -8.25 3.42 -2.45
N ALA A 214 -9.40 4.07 -2.17
CA ALA A 214 -9.50 5.20 -1.24
C ALA A 214 -9.36 4.77 0.23
N PHE A 215 -9.87 3.58 0.59
CA PHE A 215 -9.87 3.05 1.96
C PHE A 215 -8.68 2.13 2.31
N ASP A 216 -7.64 2.10 1.48
CA ASP A 216 -6.38 1.36 1.73
C ASP A 216 -6.59 -0.13 2.05
N TYR A 217 -7.51 -0.78 1.32
CA TYR A 217 -7.88 -2.18 1.59
C TYR A 217 -6.73 -3.13 1.21
N ARG A 218 -5.95 -3.60 2.19
CA ARG A 218 -4.75 -4.46 1.98
C ARG A 218 -5.00 -5.76 1.19
N ARG A 219 -6.24 -6.29 1.16
CA ARG A 219 -6.60 -7.49 0.35
C ARG A 219 -7.04 -7.17 -1.08
N LEU A 220 -6.94 -5.90 -1.51
CA LEU A 220 -7.37 -5.48 -2.84
C LEU A 220 -6.52 -6.11 -3.93
N GLY A 221 -5.20 -6.28 -3.73
CA GLY A 221 -4.30 -6.88 -4.72
C GLY A 221 -4.69 -8.30 -5.13
N GLU A 222 -5.01 -9.18 -4.16
CA GLU A 222 -5.41 -10.57 -4.43
C GLU A 222 -6.76 -10.66 -5.13
N LYS A 223 -7.75 -9.87 -4.69
CA LYS A 223 -9.09 -9.82 -5.33
C LYS A 223 -9.00 -9.22 -6.73
N PHE A 224 -8.22 -8.15 -6.89
CA PHE A 224 -7.98 -7.50 -8.17
C PHE A 224 -7.36 -8.47 -9.17
N GLN A 225 -6.38 -9.30 -8.78
CA GLN A 225 -5.81 -10.29 -9.70
C GLN A 225 -6.84 -11.31 -10.20
N LYS A 226 -7.78 -11.75 -9.35
CA LYS A 226 -8.87 -12.64 -9.77
C LYS A 226 -9.86 -11.93 -10.69
N LEU A 227 -10.19 -10.67 -10.40
CA LEU A 227 -11.11 -9.86 -11.19
C LEU A 227 -10.47 -9.28 -12.46
N PHE A 228 -9.14 -9.26 -12.55
CA PHE A 228 -8.40 -8.60 -13.61
C PHE A 228 -8.76 -9.12 -15.00
N LEU A 229 -8.93 -10.43 -15.16
CA LEU A 229 -9.31 -10.99 -16.46
C LEU A 229 -10.69 -10.49 -16.91
N ALA A 230 -11.65 -10.39 -15.98
CA ALA A 230 -12.98 -9.87 -16.26
C ALA A 230 -12.95 -8.35 -16.55
N ILE A 231 -12.18 -7.59 -15.77
CA ILE A 231 -11.99 -6.14 -15.98
C ILE A 231 -11.31 -5.89 -17.32
N LEU A 232 -10.31 -6.69 -17.69
CA LEU A 232 -9.58 -6.55 -18.96
C LEU A 232 -10.51 -6.79 -20.15
N VAL A 233 -11.34 -7.83 -20.11
CA VAL A 233 -12.33 -8.08 -21.19
C VAL A 233 -13.31 -6.92 -21.30
N LEU A 234 -13.80 -6.42 -20.17
CA LEU A 234 -14.72 -5.28 -20.14
C LEU A 234 -14.07 -4.00 -20.71
N ASP A 235 -12.83 -3.72 -20.33
CA ASP A 235 -12.06 -2.56 -20.79
C ASP A 235 -11.74 -2.63 -22.27
N GLN A 236 -11.41 -3.82 -22.79
CA GLN A 236 -11.18 -4.02 -24.23
C GLN A 236 -12.45 -3.75 -25.04
N LEU A 237 -13.60 -4.15 -24.50
CA LEU A 237 -14.90 -3.88 -25.10
C LEU A 237 -15.20 -2.38 -25.14
N TRP A 238 -14.83 -1.66 -24.09
CA TRP A 238 -15.00 -0.22 -23.98
C TRP A 238 -13.88 0.62 -24.62
N ALA A 239 -12.73 0.04 -24.94
CA ALA A 239 -11.65 0.74 -25.64
C ALA A 239 -12.10 1.27 -27.01
N VAL A 240 -13.13 0.65 -27.62
CA VAL A 240 -13.69 1.04 -28.91
C VAL A 240 -14.66 2.23 -28.79
N ALA A 241 -15.16 2.54 -27.60
CA ALA A 241 -16.18 3.59 -27.48
C ALA A 241 -15.74 5.03 -27.88
N PRO A 242 -14.44 5.42 -27.97
CA PRO A 242 -14.07 6.70 -28.59
C PRO A 242 -14.50 6.78 -30.05
N PHE A 243 -14.64 5.65 -30.76
CA PHE A 243 -15.20 5.61 -32.10
C PHE A 243 -16.66 6.02 -32.16
N LEU A 244 -17.44 5.76 -31.10
CA LEU A 244 -18.82 6.25 -31.00
C LEU A 244 -18.87 7.78 -30.94
N MET A 245 -17.79 8.42 -30.46
CA MET A 245 -17.65 9.87 -30.44
C MET A 245 -16.80 10.42 -31.59
N ALA A 246 -16.32 9.58 -32.51
CA ALA A 246 -15.43 10.01 -33.59
C ALA A 246 -16.03 11.13 -34.46
N GLN A 247 -17.35 11.22 -34.57
CA GLN A 247 -18.00 12.32 -35.29
C GLN A 247 -17.83 13.70 -34.62
N LYS A 248 -17.57 13.76 -33.31
CA LYS A 248 -17.40 15.01 -32.55
C LYS A 248 -15.94 15.36 -32.30
N ILE A 249 -15.09 14.35 -32.10
CA ILE A 249 -13.67 14.53 -31.74
C ILE A 249 -12.74 14.32 -32.95
N GLY A 250 -13.26 13.77 -34.05
CA GLY A 250 -12.50 13.36 -35.22
C GLY A 250 -11.92 11.95 -35.10
N PHE A 251 -11.78 11.26 -36.25
CA PHE A 251 -11.28 9.88 -36.29
C PHE A 251 -9.85 9.74 -35.74
N GLY A 252 -8.96 10.72 -35.98
CA GLY A 252 -7.59 10.70 -35.46
C GLY A 252 -7.54 10.70 -33.92
N ALA A 253 -8.35 11.53 -33.28
CA ALA A 253 -8.44 11.57 -31.82
C ALA A 253 -9.09 10.30 -31.26
N ALA A 254 -10.10 9.74 -31.95
CA ALA A 254 -10.73 8.48 -31.56
C ALA A 254 -9.73 7.30 -31.60
N PHE A 255 -8.89 7.21 -32.63
CA PHE A 255 -7.82 6.21 -32.71
C PHE A 255 -6.79 6.37 -31.57
N ALA A 256 -6.33 7.60 -31.34
CA ALA A 256 -5.38 7.88 -30.25
C ALA A 256 -5.96 7.54 -28.87
N ALA A 257 -7.21 7.91 -28.61
CA ALA A 257 -7.91 7.59 -27.37
C ALA A 257 -8.13 6.07 -27.20
N THR A 258 -8.49 5.37 -28.28
CA THR A 258 -8.64 3.90 -28.27
C THR A 258 -7.31 3.22 -27.94
N ALA A 259 -6.21 3.64 -28.59
CA ALA A 259 -4.88 3.10 -28.32
C ALA A 259 -4.44 3.34 -26.86
N ALA A 260 -4.74 4.52 -26.31
CA ALA A 260 -4.48 4.82 -24.91
C ALA A 260 -5.29 3.91 -23.98
N LEU A 261 -6.59 3.72 -24.24
CA LEU A 261 -7.48 2.85 -23.43
C LEU A 261 -7.03 1.39 -23.44
N LEU A 262 -6.51 0.89 -24.56
CA LEU A 262 -5.95 -0.47 -24.65
C LEU A 262 -4.74 -0.67 -23.71
N TYR A 263 -3.99 0.39 -23.44
CA TYR A 263 -2.79 0.34 -22.59
C TYR A 263 -3.08 0.53 -21.09
N VAL A 264 -4.18 1.21 -20.76
CA VAL A 264 -4.60 1.50 -19.37
C VAL A 264 -4.69 0.26 -18.46
N PRO A 265 -5.32 -0.87 -18.84
CA PRO A 265 -5.43 -2.03 -17.94
C PRO A 265 -4.06 -2.65 -17.58
N PHE A 266 -3.08 -2.58 -18.48
CA PHE A 266 -1.70 -3.02 -18.20
C PHE A 266 -1.00 -2.07 -17.21
N SER A 267 -1.29 -0.78 -17.31
CA SER A 267 -0.81 0.23 -16.36
C SER A 267 -1.43 0.03 -14.97
N GLU A 268 -2.74 -0.23 -14.89
CA GLU A 268 -3.44 -0.54 -13.63
C GLU A 268 -2.84 -1.76 -12.93
N ARG A 269 -2.58 -2.85 -13.67
CA ARG A 269 -1.96 -4.07 -13.13
C ARG A 269 -0.57 -3.81 -12.54
N THR A 270 0.21 -2.99 -13.21
CA THR A 270 1.58 -2.64 -12.79
C THR A 270 1.54 -1.78 -11.52
N LEU A 271 0.65 -0.78 -11.47
CA LEU A 271 0.46 0.08 -10.30
C LEU A 271 -0.03 -0.71 -9.08
N VAL A 272 -1.00 -1.61 -9.26
CA VAL A 272 -1.52 -2.43 -8.15
C VAL A 272 -0.44 -3.39 -7.61
N ARG A 273 0.38 -3.98 -8.47
CA ARG A 273 1.54 -4.79 -8.02
C ARG A 273 2.55 -3.97 -7.24
N MET A 274 2.86 -2.76 -7.66
CA MET A 274 3.82 -1.90 -6.93
C MET A 274 3.24 -1.36 -5.61
N ALA A 275 1.94 -1.10 -5.55
CA ALA A 275 1.29 -0.53 -4.36
C ALA A 275 0.95 -1.56 -3.26
N TYR A 276 0.73 -2.83 -3.63
CA TYR A 276 0.22 -3.88 -2.74
C TYR A 276 1.08 -5.17 -2.73
N SER A 277 2.34 -5.11 -3.19
CA SER A 277 3.35 -6.16 -2.92
C SER A 277 4.05 -5.93 -1.58
#